data_AF-A0A924YPU7-F1
#
_entry.id   AF-A0A924YPU7-F1
#
_cell.length_a   1.000
_cell.length_b   1.000
_cell.length_c   1.000
_cell.angle_alpha   90.00
_cell.angle_beta   90.00
_cell.angle_gamma   90.00
#
_symmetry.space_group_name_H-M   'P 1'
#
loop_
_entity.id
_entity.type
_entity.pdbx_description
1 polymer ?
#
loop_
_entity_poly.entity_id
_entity_poly.type
_entity_poly.pdbx_seq_one_letter_code
_entity_poly.pdbx_strand_id
1 'polypeptide(L)'
;MESPEPTSAKFKLWRWLLLLSVITVALGGFVWWKSRSERLYFVEPIWSDSLAGYENDAATGQRRKIGEVWSLTRFGGLTVLGRGLSGEVEGRYPVFTPANPFQQAVSEQLLAELRQSAAASTEIGWSHWWARVKEPSTHSYFRFSTSYQVLFVTDRAVSLCDPDSDACVNGTWGRNFVNRNGQLHEVHINELFDGIEWQNVISDLLVTDLSRQGIDKEKWRARPLAEEPWRAKNFVLDDGLDGYFVLLPDRLKIHIPQLTSILNFDVYDVEIPFEKLVEHLRPDGPHRLFQTQIGE
;
A
#
# COMPACT_ATOMS: atom_id res chain seq x y z
N MET A 1 69.12 -5.91 -32.09
CA MET A 1 68.41 -5.13 -31.06
C MET A 1 67.16 -5.91 -30.70
N GLU A 2 67.26 -6.76 -29.68
CA GLU A 2 66.12 -7.50 -29.16
C GLU A 2 65.42 -6.64 -28.10
N SER A 3 64.12 -6.42 -28.29
CA SER A 3 63.27 -5.73 -27.33
C SER A 3 63.10 -6.63 -26.09
N PRO A 4 63.36 -6.14 -24.86
CA PRO A 4 63.15 -6.96 -23.67
C PRO A 4 61.66 -7.22 -23.48
N GLU A 5 61.27 -8.50 -23.43
CA GLU A 5 59.92 -8.90 -23.06
C GLU A 5 59.60 -8.42 -21.63
N PRO A 6 58.43 -7.79 -21.40
CA PRO A 6 58.04 -7.35 -20.08
C PRO A 6 57.84 -8.57 -19.18
N THR A 7 58.71 -8.70 -18.18
CA THR A 7 58.69 -9.79 -17.19
C THR A 7 57.32 -9.93 -16.54
N SER A 8 56.73 -11.13 -16.65
CA SER A 8 55.34 -11.46 -16.31
C SER A 8 54.92 -11.10 -14.88
N ALA A 9 55.87 -10.91 -13.96
CA ALA A 9 55.65 -10.51 -12.59
C ALA A 9 55.16 -9.05 -12.46
N LYS A 10 55.72 -8.11 -13.24
CA LYS A 10 55.30 -6.69 -13.19
C LYS A 10 53.90 -6.50 -13.75
N PHE A 11 53.54 -7.27 -14.79
CA PHE A 11 52.21 -7.24 -15.38
C PHE A 11 51.14 -7.85 -14.47
N LYS A 12 51.48 -8.95 -13.77
CA LYS A 12 50.60 -9.54 -12.74
C LYS A 12 50.38 -8.60 -11.57
N LEU A 13 51.44 -7.95 -11.08
CA LEU A 13 51.34 -6.98 -9.98
C LEU A 13 50.46 -5.77 -10.36
N TRP A 14 50.63 -5.25 -11.58
CA TRP A 14 49.80 -4.16 -12.09
C TRP A 14 48.32 -4.54 -12.18
N ARG A 15 48.00 -5.76 -12.67
CA ARG A 15 46.63 -6.27 -12.70
C ARG A 15 46.01 -6.37 -11.31
N TRP A 16 46.76 -6.86 -10.33
CA TRP A 16 46.27 -6.96 -8.95
C TRP A 16 46.03 -5.59 -8.31
N LEU A 17 46.93 -4.63 -8.52
CA LEU A 17 46.76 -3.26 -8.02
C LEU A 17 45.55 -2.57 -8.66
N LEU A 18 45.32 -2.79 -9.96
CA LEU A 18 44.17 -2.24 -10.67
C LEU A 18 42.87 -2.87 -10.15
N LEU A 19 42.85 -4.19 -9.93
CA LEU A 19 41.71 -4.89 -9.35
C LEU A 19 41.41 -4.40 -7.92
N LEU A 20 42.46 -4.23 -7.09
CA LEU A 20 42.32 -3.72 -5.73
C LEU A 20 41.78 -2.29 -5.72
N SER A 21 42.26 -1.42 -6.62
CA SER A 21 41.79 -0.04 -6.74
C SER A 21 40.33 0.03 -7.16
N VAL A 22 39.88 -0.81 -8.10
CA VAL A 22 38.47 -0.91 -8.51
C VAL A 22 37.61 -1.41 -7.36
N ILE A 23 38.07 -2.42 -6.62
CA ILE A 23 37.36 -2.93 -5.44
C ILE A 23 37.29 -1.86 -4.33
N THR A 24 38.35 -1.10 -4.11
CA THR A 24 38.40 -0.06 -3.07
C THR A 24 37.54 1.15 -3.43
N VAL A 25 37.47 1.53 -4.70
CA VAL A 25 36.55 2.57 -5.19
C VAL A 25 35.11 2.07 -5.18
N ALA A 26 34.87 0.80 -5.53
CA ALA A 26 33.53 0.20 -5.45
C ALA A 26 33.05 0.10 -3.99
N LEU A 27 33.90 -0.36 -3.06
CA LEU A 27 33.59 -0.45 -1.63
C LEU A 27 33.50 0.92 -0.98
N GLY A 28 34.43 1.83 -1.27
CA GLY A 28 34.42 3.20 -0.76
C GLY A 28 33.24 4.00 -1.29
N GLY A 29 32.91 3.84 -2.57
CA GLY A 29 31.70 4.36 -3.19
C GLY A 29 30.45 3.76 -2.57
N PHE A 30 30.40 2.45 -2.35
CA PHE A 30 29.27 1.75 -1.72
C PHE A 30 29.06 2.16 -0.27
N VAL A 31 30.12 2.34 0.53
CA VAL A 31 30.05 2.76 1.93
C VAL A 31 29.70 4.24 2.07
N TRP A 32 30.31 5.12 1.26
CA TRP A 32 29.99 6.55 1.24
C TRP A 32 28.57 6.81 0.73
N TRP A 33 28.09 5.98 -0.18
CA TRP A 33 26.76 6.06 -0.75
C TRP A 33 25.68 5.48 0.18
N LYS A 34 25.90 4.33 0.81
CA LYS A 34 25.01 3.77 1.86
C LYS A 34 24.76 4.78 2.98
N SER A 35 25.81 5.51 3.38
CA SER A 35 25.74 6.59 4.36
C SER A 35 24.87 7.80 3.95
N ARG A 36 24.68 8.06 2.65
CA ARG A 36 23.87 9.19 2.15
C ARG A 36 22.47 8.76 1.73
N SER A 37 22.29 7.55 1.19
CA SER A 37 20.97 7.02 0.81
C SER A 37 20.07 6.76 2.01
N GLU A 38 20.62 6.60 3.21
CA GLU A 38 19.86 6.44 4.46
C GLU A 38 19.23 7.76 5.00
N ARG A 39 19.54 8.94 4.45
CA ARG A 39 19.38 10.20 5.21
C ARG A 39 18.57 11.34 4.59
N LEU A 40 17.81 11.15 3.51
CA LEU A 40 16.94 12.20 2.98
C LEU A 40 15.49 11.71 2.92
N TYR A 41 14.82 11.81 4.06
CA TYR A 41 13.36 11.83 4.12
C TYR A 41 12.95 13.30 4.12
N PHE A 42 12.13 13.69 3.15
CA PHE A 42 11.43 14.96 3.21
C PHE A 42 10.04 14.67 3.73
N VAL A 43 9.72 15.22 4.90
CA VAL A 43 8.35 15.24 5.42
C VAL A 43 7.89 16.67 5.24
N GLU A 44 6.99 16.88 4.30
CA GLU A 44 6.50 18.21 3.97
C GLU A 44 4.97 18.22 3.96
N PRO A 45 4.33 19.28 4.51
CA PRO A 45 2.92 19.49 4.29
C PRO A 45 2.72 19.78 2.80
N ILE A 46 1.92 18.96 2.12
CA ILE A 46 1.58 19.19 0.71
C ILE A 46 0.22 19.88 0.66
N TRP A 47 0.20 21.07 0.07
CA TRP A 47 -1.02 21.72 -0.37
C TRP A 47 -1.49 21.04 -1.66
N SER A 48 -2.05 19.83 -1.52
CA SER A 48 -2.70 19.13 -2.63
C SER A 48 -4.15 18.86 -2.29
N ASP A 49 -5.01 18.87 -3.31
CA ASP A 49 -6.39 18.36 -3.24
C ASP A 49 -6.43 16.82 -3.11
N SER A 50 -5.38 16.23 -2.53
CA SER A 50 -5.29 14.80 -2.24
C SER A 50 -6.43 14.39 -1.32
N LEU A 51 -7.00 13.23 -1.63
CA LEU A 51 -8.11 12.63 -0.91
C LEU A 51 -7.76 12.30 0.55
N ALA A 52 -6.47 12.35 0.94
CA ALA A 52 -6.02 12.11 2.30
C ALA A 52 -6.49 13.17 3.32
N GLY A 53 -6.75 14.41 2.91
CA GLY A 53 -7.10 15.51 3.84
C GLY A 53 -8.60 15.67 4.06
N TYR A 54 -9.38 14.87 3.35
CA TYR A 54 -10.82 14.95 3.27
C TYR A 54 -11.45 13.60 3.57
N GLU A 55 -12.62 13.65 4.15
CA GLU A 55 -13.53 12.51 4.26
C GLU A 55 -14.71 12.75 3.32
N ASN A 56 -15.23 11.67 2.73
CA ASN A 56 -16.53 11.72 2.04
C ASN A 56 -17.64 11.58 3.09
N ASP A 57 -18.41 12.64 3.31
CA ASP A 57 -19.62 12.56 4.14
C ASP A 57 -20.61 11.59 3.49
N ALA A 58 -20.82 10.44 4.14
CA ALA A 58 -21.68 9.37 3.64
C ALA A 58 -23.16 9.82 3.51
N ALA A 59 -23.60 10.82 4.28
CA ALA A 59 -24.97 11.31 4.26
C ALA A 59 -25.22 12.36 3.16
N THR A 60 -24.22 13.21 2.88
CA THR A 60 -24.38 14.33 1.93
C THR A 60 -23.65 14.14 0.61
N GLY A 61 -22.74 13.16 0.54
CA GLY A 61 -21.82 12.97 -0.58
C GLY A 61 -20.79 14.10 -0.74
N GLN A 62 -20.76 15.06 0.18
CA GLN A 62 -19.83 16.19 0.14
C GLN A 62 -18.51 15.84 0.83
N ARG A 63 -17.43 16.50 0.39
CA ARG A 63 -16.12 16.34 1.01
C ARG A 63 -15.99 17.24 2.23
N ARG A 64 -15.74 16.65 3.39
CA ARG A 64 -15.45 17.35 4.65
C ARG A 64 -13.94 17.40 4.85
N LYS A 65 -13.35 18.58 5.06
CA LYS A 65 -11.94 18.68 5.44
C LYS A 65 -11.78 18.21 6.88
N ILE A 66 -10.86 17.27 7.10
CA ILE A 66 -10.62 16.64 8.42
C ILE A 66 -9.20 16.87 8.93
N GLY A 67 -8.32 17.38 8.08
CA GLY A 67 -6.93 17.60 8.42
C GLY A 67 -6.10 18.13 7.25
N GLU A 68 -4.80 18.02 7.42
CA GLU A 68 -3.78 18.29 6.40
C GLU A 68 -3.32 16.98 5.77
N VAL A 69 -2.74 17.09 4.57
CA VAL A 69 -2.06 15.98 3.91
C VAL A 69 -0.57 16.18 4.05
N TRP A 70 0.08 15.22 4.67
CA TRP A 70 1.53 15.20 4.75
C TRP A 70 2.06 14.13 3.80
N SER A 71 3.19 14.41 3.17
CA SER A 71 3.89 13.44 2.33
C SER A 71 5.26 13.15 2.89
N LEU A 72 5.59 11.87 2.84
CA LEU A 72 6.92 11.33 3.06
C LEU A 72 7.50 10.99 1.69
N THR A 73 8.45 11.77 1.21
CA THR A 73 9.13 11.48 -0.05
C THR A 73 10.58 11.07 0.21
N ARG A 74 10.98 9.98 -0.45
CA ARG A 74 12.36 9.50 -0.48
C ARG A 74 12.81 9.35 -1.93
N PHE A 75 13.87 10.09 -2.27
CA PHE A 75 14.52 9.99 -3.57
C PHE A 75 15.78 9.12 -3.49
N GLY A 76 15.95 8.26 -4.48
CA GLY A 76 17.18 7.48 -4.67
C GLY A 76 17.60 7.56 -6.13
N GLY A 77 18.86 7.87 -6.41
CA GLY A 77 19.35 7.92 -7.79
C GLY A 77 20.82 7.59 -7.88
N LEU A 78 21.20 6.93 -8.96
CA LEU A 78 22.58 6.63 -9.29
C LEU A 78 22.83 7.00 -10.76
N THR A 79 23.88 7.79 -10.99
CA THR A 79 24.37 8.07 -12.34
C THR A 79 25.72 7.39 -12.52
N VAL A 80 25.83 6.45 -13.44
CA VAL A 80 27.10 5.77 -13.78
C VAL A 80 27.34 5.92 -15.28
N LEU A 81 28.49 6.46 -15.67
CA LEU A 81 28.96 6.54 -17.06
C LEU A 81 27.95 7.19 -18.03
N GLY A 82 27.31 8.31 -17.63
CA GLY A 82 26.34 9.03 -18.46
C GLY A 82 24.97 8.35 -18.57
N ARG A 83 24.71 7.33 -17.74
CA ARG A 83 23.40 6.67 -17.59
C ARG A 83 22.84 7.04 -16.21
N GLY A 84 21.70 7.72 -16.19
CA GLY A 84 20.97 8.07 -14.97
C GLY A 84 19.84 7.09 -14.70
N LEU A 85 19.78 6.59 -13.48
CA LEU A 85 18.64 5.84 -12.95
C LEU A 85 18.18 6.56 -11.68
N SER A 86 16.91 6.88 -11.62
CA SER A 86 16.30 7.56 -10.49
C SER A 86 15.03 6.87 -10.04
N GLY A 87 14.71 7.10 -8.78
CA GLY A 87 13.68 6.41 -8.05
C GLY A 87 13.04 7.35 -7.06
N GLU A 88 11.73 7.26 -6.94
CA GLU A 88 10.97 7.99 -5.95
C GLU A 88 10.08 7.01 -5.19
N VAL A 89 10.11 7.10 -3.86
CA VAL A 89 9.10 6.52 -3.01
C VAL A 89 8.35 7.65 -2.34
N GLU A 90 7.04 7.73 -2.57
CA GLU A 90 6.17 8.75 -2.00
C GLU A 90 5.06 8.09 -1.18
N GLY A 91 4.95 8.46 0.09
CA GLY A 91 3.86 8.05 0.97
C GLY A 91 3.04 9.25 1.41
N ARG A 92 1.74 9.30 1.10
CA ARG A 92 0.82 10.37 1.53
C ARG A 92 -0.09 9.85 2.65
N TYR A 93 -0.25 10.64 3.70
CA TYR A 93 -1.08 10.25 4.85
C TYR A 93 -1.81 11.45 5.47
N PRO A 94 -2.97 11.20 6.13
CA PRO A 94 -3.71 12.23 6.86
C PRO A 94 -3.01 12.65 8.14
N VAL A 95 -3.01 13.96 8.41
CA VAL A 95 -2.73 14.56 9.72
C VAL A 95 -3.97 15.32 10.17
N PHE A 96 -4.70 14.75 11.13
CA PHE A 96 -6.00 15.28 11.57
C PHE A 96 -5.88 16.65 12.24
N THR A 97 -6.87 17.54 12.07
CA THR A 97 -6.85 18.88 12.69
C THR A 97 -8.26 19.42 12.99
N PRO A 98 -8.60 19.77 14.25
CA PRO A 98 -7.81 19.49 15.46
C PRO A 98 -7.75 17.97 15.72
N ALA A 99 -6.55 17.43 15.91
CA ALA A 99 -6.40 16.02 16.28
C ALA A 99 -6.69 15.83 17.78
N ASN A 100 -7.42 14.76 18.09
CA ASN A 100 -7.42 14.19 19.44
C ASN A 100 -6.27 13.15 19.59
N PRO A 101 -5.98 12.65 20.81
CA PRO A 101 -4.89 11.70 21.02
C PRO A 101 -4.98 10.41 20.19
N PHE A 102 -6.20 9.91 19.94
CA PHE A 102 -6.41 8.71 19.13
C PHE A 102 -6.11 8.97 17.64
N GLN A 103 -6.63 10.06 17.08
CA GLN A 103 -6.37 10.45 15.69
C GLN A 103 -4.88 10.76 15.46
N GLN A 104 -4.22 11.38 16.44
CA GLN A 104 -2.78 11.58 16.39
C GLN A 104 -2.02 10.24 16.35
N ALA A 105 -2.41 9.27 17.19
CA ALA A 105 -1.81 7.94 17.18
C ALA A 105 -1.99 7.23 15.83
N VAL A 106 -3.15 7.39 15.17
CA VAL A 106 -3.37 6.88 13.80
C VAL A 106 -2.36 7.49 12.83
N SER A 107 -2.24 8.82 12.79
CA SER A 107 -1.27 9.50 11.91
C SER A 107 0.18 9.05 12.18
N GLU A 108 0.55 8.84 13.44
CA GLU A 108 1.88 8.36 13.84
C GLU A 108 2.13 6.91 13.38
N GLN A 109 1.14 6.00 13.51
CA GLN A 109 1.25 4.64 13.01
C GLN A 109 1.41 4.61 11.49
N LEU A 110 0.58 5.36 10.74
CA LEU A 110 0.68 5.45 9.28
C LEU A 110 2.05 5.95 8.83
N LEU A 111 2.58 6.99 9.49
CA LEU A 111 3.91 7.51 9.19
C LEU A 111 5.01 6.48 9.47
N ALA A 112 4.92 5.73 10.57
CA ALA A 112 5.90 4.69 10.90
C ALA A 112 5.92 3.58 9.83
N GLU A 113 4.76 3.14 9.38
CA GLU A 113 4.63 2.13 8.35
C GLU A 113 5.06 2.64 6.97
N LEU A 114 4.73 3.87 6.61
CA LEU A 114 5.23 4.49 5.38
C LEU A 114 6.76 4.59 5.37
N ARG A 115 7.39 4.86 6.52
CA ARG A 115 8.86 4.82 6.64
C ARG A 115 9.42 3.41 6.44
N GLN A 116 8.78 2.40 7.03
CA GLN A 116 9.18 1.00 6.87
C GLN A 116 9.02 0.54 5.41
N SER A 117 7.90 0.87 4.79
CA SER A 117 7.66 0.62 3.36
C SER A 117 8.68 1.33 2.49
N ALA A 118 8.92 2.62 2.72
CA ALA A 118 9.90 3.38 1.97
C ALA A 118 11.30 2.78 2.08
N ALA A 119 11.65 2.18 3.23
CA ALA A 119 12.88 1.41 3.39
C ALA A 119 12.88 0.12 2.56
N ALA A 120 11.84 -0.70 2.66
CA ALA A 120 11.72 -1.96 1.93
C ALA A 120 11.67 -1.78 0.40
N SER A 121 10.84 -0.85 -0.09
CA SER A 121 10.71 -0.52 -1.50
C SER A 121 12.00 0.04 -2.09
N THR A 122 12.76 0.79 -1.29
CA THR A 122 14.11 1.21 -1.69
C THR A 122 15.01 -0.01 -1.90
N GLU A 123 15.04 -0.96 -0.96
CA GLU A 123 15.86 -2.18 -1.05
C GLU A 123 15.47 -3.11 -2.22
N ILE A 124 14.17 -3.34 -2.43
CA ILE A 124 13.62 -4.10 -3.56
C ILE A 124 13.97 -3.42 -4.88
N GLY A 125 13.81 -2.09 -4.91
CA GLY A 125 14.29 -1.25 -6.00
C GLY A 125 15.73 -1.62 -6.31
N TRP A 126 16.67 -1.41 -5.37
CA TRP A 126 18.10 -1.67 -5.61
C TRP A 126 18.41 -3.08 -6.12
N SER A 127 17.69 -4.10 -5.65
CA SER A 127 17.85 -5.48 -6.12
C SER A 127 17.43 -5.64 -7.58
N HIS A 128 16.28 -5.08 -7.97
CA HIS A 128 15.88 -4.98 -9.38
C HIS A 128 16.84 -4.12 -10.21
N TRP A 129 17.45 -3.10 -9.61
CA TRP A 129 18.41 -2.22 -10.32
C TRP A 129 19.69 -2.97 -10.65
N TRP A 130 20.22 -3.79 -9.74
CA TRP A 130 21.41 -4.60 -10.03
C TRP A 130 21.18 -5.63 -11.13
N ALA A 131 19.94 -6.12 -11.28
CA ALA A 131 19.57 -6.96 -12.40
C ALA A 131 19.57 -6.16 -13.73
N ARG A 132 19.00 -4.94 -13.74
CA ARG A 132 18.85 -4.11 -14.96
C ARG A 132 20.09 -3.33 -15.38
N VAL A 133 21.03 -3.03 -14.49
CA VAL A 133 22.31 -2.37 -14.86
C VAL A 133 23.12 -3.21 -15.87
N LYS A 134 22.87 -4.52 -15.92
CA LYS A 134 23.48 -5.43 -16.91
C LYS A 134 22.85 -5.32 -18.30
N GLU A 135 21.69 -4.69 -18.42
CA GLU A 135 20.97 -4.54 -19.69
C GLU A 135 21.39 -3.25 -20.42
N PRO A 136 21.62 -3.27 -21.74
CA PRO A 136 22.29 -2.16 -22.43
C PRO A 136 21.43 -0.91 -22.69
N SER A 137 20.16 -0.84 -22.28
CA SER A 137 19.22 0.20 -22.74
C SER A 137 18.58 1.05 -21.63
N THR A 138 18.81 2.37 -21.78
CA THR A 138 18.02 3.53 -21.32
C THR A 138 17.94 3.87 -19.82
N HIS A 139 17.86 5.19 -19.59
CA HIS A 139 17.45 5.79 -18.33
C HIS A 139 16.11 5.20 -17.91
N SER A 140 16.05 4.60 -16.73
CA SER A 140 14.83 4.04 -16.14
C SER A 140 14.50 4.80 -14.87
N TYR A 141 13.27 5.31 -14.82
CA TYR A 141 12.67 5.86 -13.62
C TYR A 141 11.70 4.82 -13.04
N PHE A 142 11.72 4.64 -11.73
CA PHE A 142 10.64 3.91 -11.05
C PHE A 142 10.06 4.79 -9.96
N ARG A 143 8.76 4.67 -9.74
CA ARG A 143 8.05 5.36 -8.68
C ARG A 143 7.23 4.34 -7.92
N PHE A 144 7.34 4.38 -6.60
CA PHE A 144 6.43 3.69 -5.69
C PHE A 144 5.63 4.76 -4.97
N SER A 145 4.31 4.74 -5.11
CA SER A 145 3.42 5.62 -4.38
C SER A 145 2.45 4.82 -3.52
N THR A 146 2.23 5.32 -2.31
CA THR A 146 1.17 4.87 -1.39
C THR A 146 0.46 6.13 -0.91
N SER A 147 -0.87 6.12 -0.90
CA SER A 147 -1.65 7.28 -0.47
C SER A 147 -2.81 6.80 0.37
N TYR A 148 -3.04 7.35 1.55
CA TYR A 148 -4.22 6.99 2.34
C TYR A 148 -5.34 8.00 2.12
N GLN A 149 -6.48 7.55 1.60
CA GLN A 149 -7.72 8.31 1.59
C GLN A 149 -8.52 8.02 2.86
N VAL A 150 -9.03 9.05 3.53
CA VAL A 150 -9.94 8.86 4.67
C VAL A 150 -11.36 8.69 4.16
N LEU A 151 -11.99 7.59 4.54
CA LEU A 151 -13.38 7.29 4.19
C LEU A 151 -14.33 7.60 5.34
N PHE A 152 -13.87 7.43 6.58
CA PHE A 152 -14.65 7.76 7.76
C PHE A 152 -13.77 8.21 8.92
N VAL A 153 -14.19 9.21 9.70
CA VAL A 153 -13.50 9.64 10.93
C VAL A 153 -14.43 10.22 11.99
N THR A 154 -14.25 9.71 13.21
CA THR A 154 -14.79 10.24 14.46
C THR A 154 -13.66 10.45 15.47
N ASP A 155 -14.01 10.84 16.69
CA ASP A 155 -13.09 10.91 17.80
C ASP A 155 -12.59 9.54 18.28
N ARG A 156 -13.27 8.45 17.87
CA ARG A 156 -13.02 7.08 18.33
C ARG A 156 -12.82 6.05 17.22
N ALA A 157 -13.02 6.42 15.95
CA ALA A 157 -12.87 5.52 14.82
C ALA A 157 -12.30 6.24 13.60
N VAL A 158 -11.47 5.55 12.82
CA VAL A 158 -10.95 6.02 11.52
C VAL A 158 -11.01 4.86 10.54
N SER A 159 -11.56 5.08 9.34
CA SER A 159 -11.48 4.14 8.23
C SER A 159 -10.77 4.78 7.04
N LEU A 160 -9.81 4.05 6.47
CA LEU A 160 -8.91 4.51 5.42
C LEU A 160 -8.86 3.49 4.28
N CYS A 161 -8.65 3.97 3.06
CA CYS A 161 -8.25 3.10 1.96
C CYS A 161 -7.01 3.62 1.23
N ASP A 162 -6.29 2.74 0.51
CA ASP A 162 -5.19 3.13 -0.38
C ASP A 162 -5.64 3.06 -1.85
N PRO A 163 -6.05 4.19 -2.48
CA PRO A 163 -6.56 4.18 -3.84
C PRO A 163 -5.46 4.06 -4.92
N ASP A 164 -4.20 4.33 -4.58
CA ASP A 164 -3.11 4.51 -5.54
C ASP A 164 -2.08 3.36 -5.48
N SER A 165 -2.50 2.17 -5.04
CA SER A 165 -1.58 1.07 -4.70
C SER A 165 -0.96 0.40 -5.95
N ASP A 166 -0.10 1.10 -6.68
CA ASP A 166 0.79 0.50 -7.68
C ASP A 166 1.83 -0.41 -7.03
N ALA A 167 2.08 -0.21 -5.73
CA ALA A 167 2.85 -1.09 -4.87
C ALA A 167 2.18 -1.14 -3.50
N CYS A 168 1.21 -2.05 -3.33
CA CYS A 168 0.67 -2.30 -2.00
C CYS A 168 1.83 -2.65 -1.07
N VAL A 169 2.00 -1.85 -0.04
CA VAL A 169 2.73 -2.27 1.16
C VAL A 169 1.86 -3.38 1.77
N ASN A 170 2.21 -4.64 1.52
CA ASN A 170 1.53 -5.84 2.04
C ASN A 170 0.13 -6.19 1.46
N GLY A 171 -0.29 -5.63 0.33
CA GLY A 171 -1.61 -5.98 -0.26
C GLY A 171 -2.82 -5.38 0.47
N THR A 172 -2.59 -4.43 1.38
CA THR A 172 -3.65 -3.83 2.21
C THR A 172 -4.28 -2.62 1.52
N TRP A 173 -5.59 -2.68 1.29
CA TRP A 173 -6.40 -1.63 0.66
C TRP A 173 -7.37 -0.94 1.59
N GLY A 174 -7.77 -1.61 2.66
CA GLY A 174 -8.72 -1.09 3.65
C GLY A 174 -8.17 -1.25 5.04
N ARG A 175 -8.27 -0.19 5.85
CA ARG A 175 -7.79 -0.15 7.23
C ARG A 175 -8.79 0.52 8.13
N ASN A 176 -8.97 -0.04 9.32
CA ASN A 176 -9.97 0.39 10.27
C ASN A 176 -9.34 0.49 11.64
N PHE A 177 -9.34 1.67 12.23
CA PHE A 177 -8.79 1.92 13.55
C PHE A 177 -9.89 2.33 14.50
N VAL A 178 -9.80 1.86 15.74
CA VAL A 178 -10.69 2.29 16.83
C VAL A 178 -9.90 2.61 18.09
N ASN A 179 -10.47 3.49 18.90
CA ASN A 179 -10.02 3.73 20.25
C ASN A 179 -10.64 2.70 21.20
N ARG A 180 -9.86 1.67 21.54
CA ARG A 180 -10.23 0.64 22.50
C ARG A 180 -9.55 0.93 23.83
N ASN A 181 -10.32 1.44 24.80
CA ASN A 181 -9.84 1.74 26.15
C ASN A 181 -8.63 2.72 26.20
N GLY A 182 -8.62 3.73 25.33
CA GLY A 182 -7.54 4.72 25.25
C GLY A 182 -6.35 4.28 24.40
N GLN A 183 -6.42 3.10 23.77
CA GLN A 183 -5.37 2.55 22.91
C GLN A 183 -5.83 2.47 21.47
N LEU A 184 -4.88 2.70 20.56
CA LEU A 184 -5.05 2.48 19.14
C LEU A 184 -5.15 0.99 18.87
N HIS A 185 -6.24 0.57 18.23
CA HIS A 185 -6.49 -0.82 17.84
C HIS A 185 -6.90 -0.87 16.37
N GLU A 186 -6.16 -1.64 15.57
CA GLU A 186 -6.54 -1.94 14.19
C GLU A 186 -7.53 -3.12 14.19
N VAL A 187 -8.69 -2.90 13.57
CA VAL A 187 -9.81 -3.84 13.56
C VAL A 187 -9.58 -4.89 12.49
N HIS A 188 -9.62 -6.16 12.90
CA HIS A 188 -9.65 -7.31 12.00
C HIS A 188 -11.08 -7.74 11.69
N ILE A 189 -11.31 -8.34 10.52
CA ILE A 189 -12.66 -8.73 10.06
C ILE A 189 -13.32 -9.71 11.04
N ASN A 190 -12.55 -10.61 11.63
CA ASN A 190 -13.00 -11.60 12.61
C ASN A 190 -13.47 -10.97 13.94
N GLU A 191 -13.16 -9.70 14.19
CA GLU A 191 -13.66 -8.96 15.36
C GLU A 191 -15.08 -8.42 15.14
N LEU A 192 -15.56 -8.38 13.89
CA LEU A 192 -16.91 -7.92 13.58
C LEU A 192 -17.97 -8.97 13.84
N PHE A 193 -17.61 -10.25 13.75
CA PHE A 193 -18.56 -11.34 13.66
C PHE A 193 -18.36 -12.41 14.73
N ASP A 194 -19.44 -13.12 15.04
CA ASP A 194 -19.39 -14.35 15.83
C ASP A 194 -19.32 -15.58 14.94
N GLY A 195 -18.38 -16.49 15.26
CA GLY A 195 -18.14 -17.70 14.48
C GLY A 195 -17.55 -17.44 13.09
N ILE A 196 -17.69 -18.43 12.20
CA ILE A 196 -17.17 -18.41 10.81
C ILE A 196 -18.30 -18.33 9.77
N GLU A 197 -19.56 -18.45 10.18
CA GLU A 197 -20.71 -18.55 9.29
C GLU A 197 -20.91 -17.30 8.42
N TRP A 198 -20.50 -16.14 8.94
CA TRP A 198 -20.50 -14.85 8.23
C TRP A 198 -19.74 -14.91 6.90
N GLN A 199 -18.70 -15.76 6.78
CA GLN A 199 -17.90 -15.87 5.56
C GLN A 199 -18.74 -16.39 4.39
N ASN A 200 -19.65 -17.34 4.66
CA ASN A 200 -20.57 -17.86 3.65
C ASN A 200 -21.57 -16.79 3.22
N VAL A 201 -22.12 -16.04 4.19
CA VAL A 201 -23.07 -14.96 3.90
C VAL A 201 -22.43 -13.87 3.06
N ILE A 202 -21.23 -13.41 3.42
CA ILE A 202 -20.50 -12.41 2.61
C ILE A 202 -20.22 -12.98 1.22
N SER A 203 -19.73 -14.22 1.12
CA SER A 203 -19.46 -14.88 -0.17
C SER A 203 -20.70 -14.91 -1.07
N ASP A 204 -21.85 -15.29 -0.53
CA ASP A 204 -23.10 -15.36 -1.29
C ASP A 204 -23.59 -13.97 -1.72
N LEU A 205 -23.40 -12.95 -0.88
CA LEU A 205 -23.70 -11.56 -1.21
C LEU A 205 -22.79 -11.02 -2.32
N LEU A 206 -21.49 -11.35 -2.30
CA LEU A 206 -20.55 -11.00 -3.38
C LEU A 206 -20.96 -11.63 -4.71
N VAL A 207 -21.27 -12.94 -4.72
CA VAL A 207 -21.72 -13.65 -5.93
C VAL A 207 -23.02 -13.06 -6.47
N THR A 208 -23.93 -12.69 -5.57
CA THR A 208 -25.21 -12.05 -5.93
C THR A 208 -24.99 -10.68 -6.56
N ASP A 209 -24.11 -9.84 -5.99
CA ASP A 209 -23.84 -8.51 -6.53
C ASP A 209 -23.15 -8.57 -7.90
N LEU A 210 -22.15 -9.44 -8.05
CA LEU A 210 -21.49 -9.70 -9.35
C LEU A 210 -22.51 -10.11 -10.42
N SER A 211 -23.45 -11.00 -10.07
CA SER A 211 -24.53 -11.43 -10.98
C SER A 211 -25.46 -10.27 -11.35
N ARG A 212 -25.83 -9.43 -10.37
CA ARG A 212 -26.70 -8.25 -10.57
C ARG A 212 -26.08 -7.22 -11.51
N GLN A 213 -24.76 -7.02 -11.47
CA GLN A 213 -24.06 -6.07 -12.34
C GLN A 213 -23.99 -6.51 -13.82
N GLY A 214 -24.69 -7.59 -14.21
CA GLY A 214 -24.72 -8.08 -15.58
C GLY A 214 -23.37 -8.64 -16.02
N ILE A 215 -22.53 -9.00 -15.04
CA ILE A 215 -21.31 -9.78 -15.23
C ILE A 215 -21.75 -11.25 -15.33
N ASP A 216 -22.51 -11.55 -16.39
CA ASP A 216 -23.08 -12.86 -16.65
C ASP A 216 -22.00 -13.88 -17.05
N LYS A 217 -22.19 -15.15 -16.69
CA LYS A 217 -21.29 -16.29 -16.94
C LYS A 217 -20.85 -16.42 -18.41
N GLU A 218 -21.56 -15.82 -19.36
CA GLU A 218 -21.18 -15.79 -20.77
C GLU A 218 -20.19 -14.67 -21.12
N LYS A 219 -20.26 -13.49 -20.48
CA LYS A 219 -19.23 -12.42 -20.61
C LYS A 219 -17.92 -12.82 -19.92
N TRP A 220 -18.01 -13.74 -18.96
CA TRP A 220 -16.88 -14.40 -18.31
C TRP A 220 -16.00 -15.14 -19.33
N ARG A 221 -16.56 -15.86 -20.33
CA ARG A 221 -15.79 -16.68 -21.30
C ARG A 221 -14.72 -15.95 -22.11
N ALA A 222 -14.79 -14.62 -22.24
CA ALA A 222 -13.86 -13.82 -23.03
C ALA A 222 -12.75 -13.15 -22.19
N ARG A 223 -12.75 -13.33 -20.87
CA ARG A 223 -11.73 -12.78 -19.95
C ARG A 223 -11.17 -13.90 -19.07
N PRO A 224 -9.90 -13.87 -18.63
CA PRO A 224 -9.30 -14.97 -17.84
C PRO A 224 -9.92 -15.21 -16.47
N LEU A 225 -10.89 -14.40 -16.06
CA LEU A 225 -11.74 -14.66 -14.91
C LEU A 225 -12.80 -15.73 -15.21
N ALA A 226 -13.00 -16.11 -16.48
CA ALA A 226 -14.06 -16.96 -17.03
C ALA A 226 -14.50 -18.16 -16.21
N GLU A 227 -13.65 -18.68 -15.35
CA GLU A 227 -13.81 -19.99 -14.76
C GLU A 227 -14.48 -19.97 -13.38
N GLU A 228 -14.65 -18.83 -12.66
CA GLU A 228 -14.73 -18.98 -11.19
C GLU A 228 -15.45 -17.88 -10.36
N PRO A 229 -16.79 -17.76 -10.34
CA PRO A 229 -17.50 -17.10 -9.23
C PRO A 229 -17.09 -17.65 -7.85
N TRP A 230 -16.60 -18.90 -7.83
CA TRP A 230 -16.01 -19.51 -6.66
C TRP A 230 -14.69 -18.89 -6.23
N ARG A 231 -13.95 -18.14 -7.07
CA ARG A 231 -12.75 -17.40 -6.63
C ARG A 231 -13.07 -16.23 -5.72
N ALA A 232 -14.19 -15.52 -5.94
CA ALA A 232 -14.65 -14.50 -4.99
C ALA A 232 -15.06 -15.14 -3.66
N LYS A 233 -15.69 -16.32 -3.72
CA LYS A 233 -16.01 -17.12 -2.54
C LYS A 233 -14.75 -17.63 -1.81
N ASN A 234 -13.78 -18.15 -2.54
CA ASN A 234 -12.50 -18.62 -2.00
C ASN A 234 -11.65 -17.47 -1.48
N PHE A 235 -11.74 -16.27 -2.04
CA PHE A 235 -11.06 -15.10 -1.48
C PHE A 235 -11.51 -14.84 -0.03
N VAL A 236 -12.82 -14.89 0.24
CA VAL A 236 -13.35 -14.73 1.60
C VAL A 236 -12.96 -15.90 2.51
N LEU A 237 -12.99 -17.13 1.98
CA LEU A 237 -12.83 -18.37 2.76
C LEU A 237 -11.35 -18.77 2.99
N ASP A 238 -10.49 -18.57 1.99
CA ASP A 238 -9.11 -19.07 1.94
C ASP A 238 -8.10 -17.96 2.26
N ASP A 239 -8.26 -16.77 1.67
CA ASP A 239 -7.30 -15.66 1.84
C ASP A 239 -7.64 -14.77 3.06
N GLY A 240 -8.92 -14.78 3.46
CA GLY A 240 -9.45 -13.88 4.48
C GLY A 240 -9.62 -12.45 3.97
N LEU A 241 -10.41 -11.66 4.70
CA LEU A 241 -10.70 -10.28 4.31
C LEU A 241 -9.83 -9.23 5.00
N ASP A 242 -8.90 -9.64 5.87
CA ASP A 242 -8.05 -8.70 6.60
C ASP A 242 -7.21 -7.86 5.64
N GLY A 243 -7.29 -6.55 5.82
CA GLY A 243 -6.66 -5.57 4.93
C GLY A 243 -7.41 -5.28 3.63
N TYR A 244 -8.55 -5.92 3.38
CA TYR A 244 -9.37 -5.74 2.19
C TYR A 244 -10.74 -5.15 2.49
N PHE A 245 -10.95 -4.59 3.67
CA PHE A 245 -12.24 -4.03 4.06
C PHE A 245 -12.13 -2.68 4.75
N VAL A 246 -13.17 -1.88 4.60
CA VAL A 246 -13.36 -0.60 5.27
C VAL A 246 -14.76 -0.55 5.89
N LEU A 247 -14.85 0.05 7.06
CA LEU A 247 -16.08 0.25 7.81
C LEU A 247 -16.60 1.66 7.57
N LEU A 248 -17.79 1.74 6.99
CA LEU A 248 -18.54 2.98 6.82
C LEU A 248 -19.73 2.98 7.78
N PRO A 249 -20.44 4.11 7.97
CA PRO A 249 -21.49 4.21 8.99
C PRO A 249 -22.61 3.18 8.89
N ASP A 250 -23.02 2.84 7.67
CA ASP A 250 -24.18 2.00 7.37
C ASP A 250 -23.80 0.69 6.65
N ARG A 251 -22.53 0.52 6.29
CA ARG A 251 -22.09 -0.58 5.43
C ARG A 251 -20.65 -1.01 5.69
N LEU A 252 -20.39 -2.29 5.43
CA LEU A 252 -19.08 -2.86 5.21
C LEU A 252 -18.74 -2.73 3.73
N LYS A 253 -17.60 -2.14 3.39
CA LYS A 253 -17.09 -2.13 2.02
C LYS A 253 -15.89 -3.06 1.91
N ILE A 254 -15.90 -3.94 0.91
CA ILE A 254 -14.86 -4.93 0.64
C ILE A 254 -14.21 -4.59 -0.70
N HIS A 255 -12.89 -4.50 -0.69
CA HIS A 255 -12.04 -4.27 -1.85
C HIS A 255 -11.51 -5.62 -2.35
N ILE A 256 -11.96 -6.06 -3.51
CA ILE A 256 -11.57 -7.36 -4.08
C ILE A 256 -10.48 -7.15 -5.12
N PRO A 257 -9.26 -7.69 -4.90
CA PRO A 257 -8.20 -7.53 -5.86
C PRO A 257 -8.48 -8.24 -7.16
N GLN A 258 -7.97 -7.67 -8.27
CA GLN A 258 -8.05 -8.37 -9.54
C GLN A 258 -7.33 -9.71 -9.41
N LEU A 259 -8.12 -10.79 -9.40
CA LEU A 259 -7.64 -12.16 -9.45
C LEU A 259 -7.18 -12.58 -10.88
N THR A 260 -6.91 -11.62 -11.78
CA THR A 260 -6.50 -11.87 -13.18
C THR A 260 -5.37 -11.02 -13.70
N SER A 261 -4.52 -11.67 -14.50
CA SER A 261 -3.25 -11.18 -15.03
C SER A 261 -3.31 -10.37 -16.34
N ILE A 262 -4.49 -10.02 -16.89
CA ILE A 262 -4.57 -9.59 -18.31
C ILE A 262 -5.08 -8.16 -18.53
N LEU A 263 -5.60 -7.43 -17.54
CA LEU A 263 -6.02 -6.04 -17.76
C LEU A 263 -5.47 -5.11 -16.69
N ASN A 264 -4.75 -4.09 -17.15
CA ASN A 264 -4.30 -2.97 -16.34
C ASN A 264 -5.51 -2.30 -15.64
N PHE A 265 -5.53 -2.43 -14.31
CA PHE A 265 -6.32 -1.72 -13.30
C PHE A 265 -7.85 -1.85 -13.32
N ASP A 266 -8.39 -2.26 -12.16
CA ASP A 266 -9.65 -1.80 -11.53
C ASP A 266 -9.94 -2.74 -10.35
N VAL A 267 -9.86 -2.20 -9.12
CA VAL A 267 -10.30 -2.85 -7.88
C VAL A 267 -11.83 -3.00 -7.94
N TYR A 268 -12.35 -4.18 -7.61
CA TYR A 268 -13.80 -4.36 -7.51
C TYR A 268 -14.26 -4.13 -6.07
N ASP A 269 -15.10 -3.12 -5.89
CA ASP A 269 -15.65 -2.77 -4.58
C ASP A 269 -17.06 -3.34 -4.42
N VAL A 270 -17.30 -4.01 -3.30
CA VAL A 270 -18.66 -4.39 -2.87
C VAL A 270 -19.02 -3.71 -1.57
N GLU A 271 -20.19 -3.10 -1.55
CA GLU A 271 -20.76 -2.47 -0.37
C GLU A 271 -21.93 -3.31 0.17
N ILE A 272 -21.77 -3.77 1.41
CA ILE A 272 -22.73 -4.63 2.11
C ILE A 272 -23.32 -3.84 3.28
N PRO A 273 -24.61 -3.45 3.22
CA PRO A 273 -25.28 -2.82 4.35
C PRO A 273 -25.23 -3.70 5.60
N PHE A 274 -24.97 -3.12 6.77
CA PHE A 274 -24.91 -3.89 8.03
C PHE A 274 -26.23 -4.60 8.36
N GLU A 275 -27.36 -4.09 7.88
CA GLU A 275 -28.67 -4.72 7.99
C GLU A 275 -28.69 -6.16 7.44
N LYS A 276 -27.89 -6.44 6.39
CA LYS A 276 -27.77 -7.79 5.80
C LYS A 276 -26.86 -8.71 6.61
N LEU A 277 -26.12 -8.16 7.58
CA LEU A 277 -25.12 -8.85 8.38
C LEU A 277 -25.52 -8.93 9.86
N VAL A 278 -26.65 -8.33 10.25
CA VAL A 278 -27.03 -8.09 11.66
C VAL A 278 -27.08 -9.35 12.51
N GLU A 279 -27.49 -10.49 11.94
CA GLU A 279 -27.56 -11.77 12.65
C GLU A 279 -26.18 -12.38 12.97
N HIS A 280 -25.13 -11.92 12.28
CA HIS A 280 -23.78 -12.42 12.43
C HIS A 280 -22.83 -11.41 13.10
N LEU A 281 -23.23 -10.15 13.18
CA LEU A 281 -22.45 -9.09 13.80
C LEU A 281 -22.42 -9.24 15.33
N ARG A 282 -21.25 -9.05 15.92
CA ARG A 282 -21.10 -8.99 17.38
C ARG A 282 -21.88 -7.82 17.97
N PRO A 283 -22.73 -8.03 18.99
CA PRO A 283 -23.49 -6.94 19.60
C PRO A 283 -22.63 -5.78 20.16
N ASP A 284 -21.40 -6.08 20.56
CA ASP A 284 -20.39 -5.14 21.06
C ASP A 284 -19.22 -4.95 20.07
N GLY A 285 -19.42 -5.33 18.81
CA GLY A 285 -18.41 -5.27 17.78
C GLY A 285 -17.96 -3.85 17.44
N PRO A 286 -16.73 -3.67 16.91
CA PRO A 286 -16.14 -2.36 16.67
C PRO A 286 -16.87 -1.57 15.57
N HIS A 287 -17.66 -2.22 14.69
CA HIS A 287 -18.50 -1.54 13.69
C HIS A 287 -19.44 -0.49 14.29
N ARG A 288 -19.87 -0.64 15.55
CA ARG A 288 -20.74 0.33 16.24
C ARG A 288 -20.06 1.69 16.46
N LEU A 289 -18.72 1.72 16.49
CA LEU A 289 -17.97 2.98 16.60
C LEU A 289 -17.92 3.74 15.27
N PHE A 290 -18.30 3.09 14.17
CA PHE A 290 -18.41 3.69 12.85
C PHE A 290 -19.83 4.17 12.54
N GLN A 291 -20.84 3.63 13.23
CA GLN A 291 -22.22 4.08 13.10
C GLN A 291 -22.37 5.50 13.64
N THR A 292 -22.81 6.44 12.80
CA THR A 292 -23.33 7.72 13.28
C THR A 292 -24.48 7.43 14.23
N GLN A 293 -24.34 7.85 15.49
CA GLN A 293 -25.47 7.82 16.42
C GLN A 293 -26.55 8.73 15.84
N ILE A 294 -27.56 8.13 15.21
CA ILE A 294 -28.80 8.82 14.90
C ILE A 294 -29.39 9.15 16.27
N GLY A 295 -29.45 10.44 16.57
CA GLY A 295 -29.65 10.98 17.91
C GLY A 295 -30.79 10.33 18.69
N GLU A 296 -30.51 10.11 19.98
CA GLU A 296 -31.52 10.18 21.04
C GLU A 296 -32.08 11.61 21.17
#